data_AF-A0A434AE23-F1
#
_entry.id   AF-A0A434AE23-F1
#
_cell.length_a   1.000
_cell.length_b   1.000
_cell.length_c   1.000
_cell.angle_alpha   90.00
_cell.angle_beta   90.00
_cell.angle_gamma   90.00
#
_symmetry.space_group_name_H-M   'P 1'
#
loop_
_entity.id
_entity.type
_entity.pdbx_description
1 polymer ?
#
loop_
_entity_poly.entity_id
_entity_poly.type
_entity_poly.pdbx_seq_one_letter_code
_entity_poly.pdbx_strand_id
1 'polypeptide(L)' 'TWQAELHIEVFLPAQVPDSELDAWMESRIYPVMSDIPALSDLITSMVASGYDYRRDDDAGLWSSADLTYVITYEM' A
#
# COMPACT_ATOMS: atom_id res chain seq x y z
N THR A 1 -10.38 -1.42 21.48
CA THR A 1 -9.49 -0.88 20.44
C THR A 1 -8.57 -1.96 19.90
N TRP A 2 -8.67 -2.20 18.60
CA TRP A 2 -7.83 -3.11 17.83
C TRP A 2 -6.82 -2.31 17.00
N GLN A 3 -5.72 -2.96 16.63
CA GLN A 3 -4.70 -2.41 15.75
C GLN A 3 -4.41 -3.41 14.63
N ALA A 4 -4.24 -2.91 13.41
CA ALA A 4 -3.87 -3.71 12.25
C ALA A 4 -2.95 -2.93 11.31
N GLU A 5 -2.34 -3.65 10.38
CA GLU A 5 -1.59 -3.10 9.25
C GLU A 5 -2.45 -3.18 7.99
N LEU A 6 -2.63 -2.03 7.34
CA LEU A 6 -3.33 -1.90 6.06
C LEU A 6 -2.29 -1.87 4.95
N HIS A 7 -2.38 -2.84 4.05
CA HIS A 7 -1.50 -2.97 2.88
C HIS A 7 -2.21 -2.49 1.62
N ILE A 8 -1.47 -1.76 0.78
CA ILE A 8 -1.87 -1.42 -0.58
C ILE A 8 -0.69 -1.74 -1.48
N GLU A 9 -0.75 -2.89 -2.13
CA GLU A 9 0.35 -3.44 -2.90
C GLU A 9 0.03 -3.43 -4.39
N VAL A 10 0.91 -2.82 -5.18
CA VAL A 10 0.81 -2.76 -6.65
C VAL A 10 1.75 -3.80 -7.23
N PHE A 11 1.21 -4.74 -7.99
CA PHE A 11 1.99 -5.80 -8.64
C PHE A 11 2.15 -5.53 -10.13
N LEU A 12 3.38 -5.64 -10.62
CA LEU A 12 3.74 -5.59 -12.04
C LEU A 12 4.64 -6.78 -12.40
N PRO A 13 4.85 -7.09 -13.69
CA PRO A 13 5.81 -8.12 -14.10
C PRO A 13 7.21 -7.90 -13.51
N ALA A 14 7.93 -8.95 -13.13
CA ALA A 14 9.21 -8.83 -12.40
C ALA A 14 10.31 -8.03 -13.10
N GLN A 15 10.26 -7.90 -14.43
CA GLN A 15 11.26 -7.20 -15.23
C GLN A 15 11.10 -5.68 -15.22
N VAL A 16 10.00 -5.17 -14.66
CA VAL A 16 9.67 -3.76 -14.69
C VAL A 16 10.51 -3.02 -13.64
N PRO A 17 11.13 -1.86 -13.97
CA PRO A 17 11.90 -1.09 -13.01
C PRO A 17 11.01 -0.52 -11.90
N ASP A 18 11.60 -0.32 -10.72
CA ASP A 18 10.92 0.22 -9.53
C ASP A 18 10.25 1.59 -9.82
N SER A 19 10.81 2.40 -10.74
CA SER A 19 10.23 3.67 -11.16
C SER A 19 8.84 3.57 -11.81
N GLU A 20 8.50 2.43 -12.44
CA GLU A 20 7.14 2.23 -12.97
C GLU A 20 6.14 1.87 -11.87
N LEU A 21 6.58 1.17 -10.82
CA LEU A 21 5.77 0.94 -9.62
C LEU A 21 5.50 2.27 -8.92
N ASP A 22 6.53 3.11 -8.77
CA ASP A 22 6.41 4.46 -8.21
C ASP A 22 5.47 5.33 -9.03
N ALA A 23 5.61 5.33 -10.35
CA ALA A 23 4.72 6.09 -11.22
C ALA A 23 3.25 5.69 -11.06
N TRP A 24 2.98 4.40 -10.83
CA TRP A 24 1.63 3.93 -10.55
C TRP A 24 1.12 4.38 -9.17
N MET A 25 1.96 4.26 -8.15
CA MET A 25 1.66 4.72 -6.80
C MET A 25 1.36 6.23 -6.75
N GLU A 26 2.23 7.05 -7.34
CA GLU A 26 2.11 8.50 -7.41
C GLU A 26 0.90 8.97 -8.20
N SER A 27 0.60 8.34 -9.32
CA SER A 27 -0.49 8.79 -10.19
C SER A 27 -1.87 8.32 -9.74
N ARG A 28 -1.97 7.21 -9.00
CA ARG A 28 -3.26 6.56 -8.71
C ARG A 28 -3.53 6.26 -7.25
N ILE A 29 -2.52 5.97 -6.44
CA ILE A 29 -2.71 5.48 -5.06
C ILE A 29 -2.54 6.61 -4.04
N TYR A 30 -1.37 7.27 -4.02
CA TYR A 30 -1.09 8.36 -3.08
C TYR A 30 -2.13 9.49 -3.09
N PRO A 31 -2.67 9.94 -4.25
CA PRO A 31 -3.69 10.98 -4.27
C PRO A 31 -4.98 10.57 -3.55
N VAL A 32 -5.35 9.30 -3.60
CA VAL A 32 -6.58 8.79 -2.99
C VAL A 32 -6.40 8.59 -1.49
N MET A 33 -5.22 8.10 -1.05
CA MET A 33 -4.93 7.86 0.36
C MET A 33 -4.91 9.13 1.22
N SER A 34 -4.86 10.31 0.60
CA SER A 34 -4.92 11.59 1.30
C SER A 34 -6.30 11.88 1.89
N ASP A 35 -7.38 11.40 1.27
CA ASP A 35 -8.75 11.63 1.76
C ASP A 35 -9.71 10.52 1.28
N ILE A 36 -10.10 9.63 2.20
CA ILE A 36 -11.10 8.57 1.95
C ILE A 36 -12.16 8.65 3.05
N PRO A 37 -13.21 9.47 2.88
CA PRO A 37 -14.22 9.69 3.92
C PRO A 37 -14.85 8.38 4.44
N ALA A 38 -15.16 7.45 3.53
CA ALA A 38 -15.76 6.16 3.90
C ALA A 38 -14.84 5.28 4.77
N LEU A 39 -13.52 5.42 4.66
CA LEU A 39 -12.56 4.70 5.50
C LEU A 39 -12.41 5.42 6.85
N SER A 40 -12.32 6.75 6.84
CA SER A 40 -12.23 7.58 8.05
C SER A 40 -13.40 7.34 9.01
N ASP A 41 -14.60 7.06 8.50
CA ASP A 41 -15.77 6.75 9.32
C ASP A 41 -15.69 5.38 10.02
N LEU A 42 -14.80 4.48 9.57
CA LEU A 42 -14.67 3.10 10.09
C LEU A 42 -13.52 2.92 11.08
N ILE A 43 -12.56 3.85 11.12
CA ILE A 43 -11.32 3.73 11.89
C ILE A 43 -11.15 4.92 12.84
N THR A 44 -10.41 4.71 13.92
CA THR A 44 -10.09 5.75 14.90
C THR A 44 -8.82 6.51 14.54
N SER A 45 -7.85 5.85 13.90
CA SER A 45 -6.63 6.49 13.42
C SER A 45 -6.02 5.74 12.24
N MET A 46 -5.27 6.47 11.41
CA MET A 46 -4.43 5.92 10.34
C MET A 46 -3.12 6.70 10.29
N VAL A 47 -1.99 6.00 10.25
CA VAL A 47 -0.66 6.61 10.12
C VAL A 47 0.18 5.83 9.11
N ALA A 48 0.90 6.54 8.25
CA ALA A 48 1.82 5.91 7.30
C ALA A 48 2.89 5.13 8.05
N SER A 49 3.14 3.89 7.62
CA SER A 49 4.05 2.95 8.27
C SER A 49 5.31 2.74 7.45
N GLY A 50 5.16 2.38 6.18
CA GLY A 50 6.29 2.02 5.32
C GLY A 50 5.95 2.00 3.83
N TYR A 51 7.00 1.83 3.04
CA TYR A 51 6.93 1.64 1.59
C TYR A 51 8.05 0.69 1.18
N ASP A 52 7.69 -0.52 0.77
CA ASP A 52 8.64 -1.61 0.52
C ASP A 52 8.52 -2.16 -0.90
N TYR A 53 9.65 -2.38 -1.56
CA TYR A 53 9.69 -3.11 -2.83
C TYR A 53 9.84 -4.59 -2.57
N ARG A 54 8.92 -5.39 -3.11
CA ARG A 54 8.92 -6.85 -2.96
C ARG A 54 8.98 -7.52 -4.31
N ARG A 55 9.62 -8.70 -4.35
CA ARG A 55 9.78 -9.51 -5.55
C ARG A 55 9.35 -10.93 -5.28
N ASP A 56 8.92 -11.59 -6.33
CA ASP A 56 8.66 -13.02 -6.31
C ASP A 56 9.98 -13.79 -6.18
N ASP A 57 10.30 -14.26 -4.97
CA ASP A 57 11.53 -15.02 -4.69
C ASP A 57 11.50 -16.44 -5.28
N ASP A 58 10.32 -16.95 -5.66
CA ASP A 58 10.16 -18.32 -6.15
C ASP A 58 10.33 -18.41 -7.67
N ALA A 59 9.36 -17.89 -8.42
CA ALA A 59 9.33 -18.03 -9.88
C ALA A 59 9.79 -16.76 -10.61
N GLY A 60 10.06 -15.67 -9.88
CA GLY A 60 10.47 -14.40 -10.46
C GLY A 60 9.43 -13.81 -11.42
N LEU A 61 8.14 -14.00 -11.14
CA LEU A 61 7.06 -13.58 -12.04
C LEU A 61 6.62 -12.13 -11.84
N TRP A 62 6.75 -11.60 -10.62
CA TRP A 62 6.29 -10.26 -10.28
C TRP A 62 7.28 -9.46 -9.44
N SER A 63 7.17 -8.15 -9.56
CA SER A 63 7.72 -7.15 -8.65
C SER A 63 6.55 -6.28 -8.16
N SER A 64 6.71 -5.69 -6.98
CA SER A 64 5.65 -4.90 -6.37
C SER A 64 6.20 -3.81 -5.47
N ALA A 65 5.35 -2.82 -5.23
CA ALA A 65 5.54 -1.83 -4.19
C ALA A 65 4.37 -1.96 -3.20
N ASP A 66 4.67 -2.11 -1.92
CA ASP A 66 3.71 -2.23 -0.82
C ASP A 66 3.73 -0.95 0.01
N LEU A 67 2.62 -0.21 0.00
CA LEU A 67 2.40 0.96 0.82
C LEU A 67 1.60 0.56 2.07
N THR A 68 2.18 0.75 3.25
CA THR A 68 1.58 0.29 4.50
C THR A 68 1.17 1.43 5.43
N TYR A 69 0.06 1.22 6.14
CA TYR A 69 -0.43 2.11 7.19
C TYR A 69 -0.73 1.31 8.45
N VAL A 70 -0.43 1.87 9.62
CA VAL A 70 -0.96 1.34 10.88
C VAL A 70 -2.31 2.01 11.14
N ILE A 71 -3.35 1.18 11.32
CA ILE A 71 -4.71 1.63 11.64
C ILE A 71 -5.15 1.15 13.02
N THR A 72 -5.98 1.96 13.68
CA THR A 72 -6.70 1.55 14.89
C THR A 72 -8.20 1.66 14.67
N TYR A 73 -8.99 0.75 15.24
CA TYR A 73 -10.45 0.69 15.08
C TYR A 73 -11.13 -0.04 16.25
N GLU A 74 -12.46 -0.03 16.27
CA GLU A 74 -13.28 -0.79 17.22
C GLU A 74 -14.04 -1.91 16.48
N MET A 75 -14.24 -3.05 17.17
CA MET A 75 -14.95 -4.24 16.66
C MET A 75 -16.44 -4.22 17.03
#